data_AF-A0A0P9N0J3-F1
#
_entry.id   AF-A0A0P9N0J3-F1
#
_cell.length_a   1.000
_cell.length_b   1.000
_cell.length_c   1.000
_cell.angle_alpha   90.00
_cell.angle_beta   90.00
_cell.angle_gamma   90.00
#
_symmetry.space_group_name_H-M   'P 1'
#
loop_
_entity.id
_entity.type
_entity.pdbx_description
1 polymer ?
#
loop_
_entity_poly.entity_id
_entity_poly.type
_entity_poly.pdbx_seq_one_letter_code
_entity_poly.pdbx_strand_id
1 'polypeptide(L)'
;MSSIHEQAMNYVYQQVLQRLLGYFTRAERTALQLLIQRLIVAAGGIERISGFKVLVAFGGGKDSAYTLAFLRAAQLSIACRSPGTFNLRVANRRHAGMTPAVMDNINRTYSALFLYDDPRVETLVIDNQYT
;
A
#
# COMPACT_ATOMS: atom_id res chain seq x y z
N MET A 1 -15.96 -16.88 -0.52
CA MET A 1 -14.90 -17.01 0.49
C MET A 1 -15.58 -17.18 1.84
N SER A 2 -15.07 -18.03 2.75
CA SER A 2 -15.72 -18.25 4.05
C SER A 2 -15.55 -17.03 4.98
N SER A 3 -16.50 -16.81 5.88
CA SER A 3 -16.43 -15.75 6.92
C SER A 3 -15.15 -15.84 7.76
N ILE A 4 -14.64 -17.05 7.98
CA ILE A 4 -13.40 -17.31 8.70
C ILE A 4 -12.18 -16.75 7.96
N HIS A 5 -12.12 -16.90 6.63
CA HIS A 5 -11.02 -16.35 5.83
C HIS A 5 -11.02 -14.83 5.88
N GLU A 6 -12.19 -14.20 5.74
CA GLU A 6 -12.31 -12.74 5.80
C GLU A 6 -11.90 -12.17 7.17
N GLN A 7 -12.30 -12.84 8.26
CA GLN A 7 -11.87 -12.47 9.62
C GLN A 7 -10.36 -12.61 9.81
N ALA A 8 -9.77 -13.70 9.33
CA ALA A 8 -8.32 -13.92 9.39
C ALA A 8 -7.56 -12.83 8.63
N MET A 9 -8.01 -12.48 7.42
CA MET A 9 -7.39 -11.42 6.62
C MET A 9 -7.49 -10.06 7.30
N ASN A 10 -8.65 -9.74 7.89
CA ASN A 10 -8.82 -8.51 8.67
C ASN A 10 -7.86 -8.42 9.86
N TYR A 11 -7.58 -9.53 10.54
CA TYR A 11 -6.60 -9.58 11.61
C TYR A 11 -5.17 -9.30 11.10
N VAL A 12 -4.79 -9.91 9.97
CA VAL A 12 -3.48 -9.64 9.32
C VAL A 12 -3.35 -8.16 8.95
N TYR A 13 -4.39 -7.57 8.35
CA TYR A 13 -4.42 -6.14 8.00
C TYR A 13 -4.23 -5.25 9.23
N GLN A 14 -4.88 -5.56 10.35
CA GLN A 14 -4.72 -4.83 11.60
C GLN A 14 -3.30 -4.94 12.16
N GLN A 15 -2.69 -6.13 12.12
CA GLN A 15 -1.31 -6.32 12.56
C GLN A 15 -0.31 -5.53 11.71
N VAL A 16 -0.47 -5.54 10.39
CA VAL A 16 0.37 -4.75 9.47
C VAL A 16 0.24 -3.25 9.78
N LEU A 17 -0.99 -2.77 9.96
CA LEU A 17 -1.25 -1.37 10.32
C LEU A 17 -0.63 -1.00 11.67
N GLN A 18 -0.81 -1.83 12.70
CA GLN A 18 -0.22 -1.58 14.03
C GLN A 18 1.31 -1.48 13.95
N ARG A 19 1.95 -2.39 13.21
CA ARG A 19 3.41 -2.34 13.00
C ARG A 19 3.84 -1.05 12.30
N LEU A 20 3.14 -0.64 11.23
CA LEU A 20 3.44 0.62 10.53
C LEU A 20 3.31 1.83 11.46
N LEU A 21 2.22 1.92 12.22
CA LEU A 21 1.99 3.00 13.18
C LEU A 21 3.01 2.99 14.33
N GLY A 22 3.54 1.82 14.69
CA GLY A 22 4.61 1.67 15.68
C GLY A 22 5.96 2.23 15.21
N TYR A 23 6.24 2.19 13.90
CA TYR A 23 7.44 2.80 13.32
C TYR A 23 7.29 4.31 13.10
N PHE A 24 6.07 4.80 12.91
CA PHE A 24 5.84 6.21 12.63
C PHE A 24 6.01 7.11 13.87
N THR A 25 6.78 8.18 13.69
CA THR A 25 6.85 9.28 14.64
C THR A 25 5.46 9.91 14.82
N ARG A 26 5.32 10.73 15.87
CA ARG A 26 4.07 11.46 16.11
C ARG A 26 3.71 12.36 14.91
N ALA A 27 4.69 13.07 14.34
CA ALA A 27 4.48 13.94 13.20
C ALA A 27 4.02 13.17 11.96
N GLU A 28 4.61 11.99 11.73
CA GLU A 28 4.25 11.10 10.63
C GLU A 28 2.82 10.55 10.77
N ARG A 29 2.40 10.21 11.99
CA ARG A 29 1.01 9.82 12.27
C ARG A 29 0.02 10.95 12.02
N THR A 30 0.39 12.20 12.32
CA THR A 30 -0.42 13.38 11.96
C THR A 30 -0.48 13.56 10.44
N ALA A 31 0.65 13.47 9.75
CA ALA A 31 0.71 13.54 8.29
C ALA A 31 -0.12 12.43 7.62
N LEU A 32 -0.15 11.24 8.22
CA LEU A 32 -1.00 10.13 7.76
C LEU A 32 -2.49 10.49 7.81
N GLN A 33 -2.96 11.15 8.89
CA GLN A 33 -4.37 11.58 8.96
C GLN A 33 -4.69 12.62 7.87
N LEU A 34 -3.78 13.55 7.62
CA LEU A 34 -3.94 14.54 6.53
C LEU A 34 -3.95 13.87 5.15
N LEU A 35 -3.11 12.86 4.93
CA LEU A 35 -3.10 12.07 3.70
C LEU A 35 -4.43 11.34 3.50
N ILE A 36 -4.96 10.69 4.53
CA ILE A 36 -6.26 10.01 4.49
C ILE A 36 -7.36 10.99 4.09
N GLN A 37 -7.42 12.16 4.72
CA GLN A 37 -8.40 13.19 4.39
C GLN A 37 -8.29 13.63 2.92
N ARG A 38 -7.08 13.87 2.42
CA ARG A 38 -6.84 14.27 1.03
C ARG A 38 -7.25 13.18 0.03
N LEU A 39 -6.99 11.91 0.34
CA LEU A 39 -7.41 10.79 -0.49
C LEU A 39 -8.93 10.66 -0.56
N ILE A 40 -9.62 10.82 0.58
CA ILE A 40 -11.08 10.80 0.64
C ILE A 40 -11.68 11.95 -0.18
N VAL A 41 -11.12 13.16 -0.04
CA VAL A 41 -11.56 14.33 -0.84
C VAL A 41 -11.32 14.11 -2.33
N ALA A 42 -10.14 13.61 -2.71
CA ALA A 42 -9.79 13.34 -4.11
C ALA A 42 -10.68 12.27 -4.75
N ALA A 43 -11.14 11.28 -3.98
CA ALA A 43 -12.09 10.28 -4.44
C ALA A 43 -13.52 10.84 -4.63
N GLY A 44 -13.80 12.06 -4.16
CA GLY A 44 -15.14 12.65 -4.15
C GLY A 44 -15.99 12.19 -2.96
N GLY A 45 -15.36 11.85 -1.84
CA GLY A 45 -16.00 11.43 -0.60
C GLY A 45 -15.76 9.96 -0.25
N ILE A 46 -16.06 9.61 1.00
CA ILE A 46 -15.81 8.25 1.54
C ILE A 46 -16.63 7.20 0.79
N GLU A 47 -17.83 7.53 0.35
CA GLU A 47 -18.72 6.64 -0.42
C GLU A 47 -18.14 6.23 -1.79
N ARG A 48 -17.20 7.02 -2.33
CA ARG A 48 -16.57 6.77 -3.64
C ARG A 48 -15.16 6.18 -3.53
N ILE A 49 -14.65 6.02 -2.31
CA ILE A 49 -13.24 5.61 -2.10
C ILE A 49 -12.93 4.22 -2.67
N SER A 50 -13.90 3.31 -2.66
CA SER A 50 -13.73 1.93 -3.13
C SER A 50 -13.45 1.83 -4.63
N GLY A 51 -13.93 2.80 -5.42
CA GLY A 51 -13.64 2.92 -6.85
C GLY A 51 -12.37 3.72 -7.17
N PHE A 52 -11.80 4.41 -6.19
CA PHE A 52 -10.63 5.26 -6.37
C PHE A 52 -9.36 4.40 -6.55
N LYS A 53 -8.46 4.84 -7.44
CA LYS A 53 -7.21 4.16 -7.74
C LYS A 53 -6.04 5.08 -7.46
N VAL A 54 -5.11 4.61 -6.63
CA VAL A 54 -3.86 5.30 -6.34
C VAL A 54 -2.73 4.50 -6.96
N LEU A 55 -1.98 5.12 -7.87
CA LEU A 55 -0.78 4.54 -8.47
C LEU A 55 0.47 5.13 -7.81
N VAL A 56 1.42 4.27 -7.44
CA VAL A 56 2.72 4.68 -6.93
C VAL A 56 3.83 3.93 -7.67
N ALA A 57 4.87 4.65 -8.08
CA ALA A 57 6.08 4.06 -8.60
C ALA A 57 6.99 3.65 -7.43
N PHE A 58 7.46 2.41 -7.43
CA PHE A 58 8.33 1.88 -6.39
C PHE A 58 9.63 1.33 -6.99
N GLY A 59 10.74 2.02 -6.72
CA GLY A 59 12.07 1.68 -7.23
C GLY A 59 12.94 0.87 -6.26
N GLY A 60 12.43 0.53 -5.07
CA GLY A 60 13.20 -0.19 -4.05
C GLY A 60 14.12 0.69 -3.20
N GLY A 61 14.16 2.01 -3.43
CA GLY A 61 14.91 2.96 -2.60
C GLY A 61 14.16 3.35 -1.32
N LYS A 62 14.88 3.90 -0.34
CA LYS A 62 14.34 4.32 0.98
C LYS A 62 13.12 5.21 0.85
N ASP A 63 13.20 6.27 0.07
CA ASP A 63 12.11 7.26 -0.04
C ASP A 63 10.85 6.62 -0.65
N SER A 64 11.02 5.86 -1.72
CA SER A 64 9.90 5.15 -2.37
C SER A 64 9.29 4.07 -1.47
N ALA A 65 10.10 3.40 -0.64
CA ALA A 65 9.60 2.43 0.35
C ALA A 65 8.79 3.14 1.43
N TYR A 66 9.24 4.32 1.85
CA TYR A 66 8.58 5.14 2.83
C TYR A 66 7.24 5.69 2.33
N THR A 67 7.21 6.18 1.08
CA THR A 67 5.97 6.58 0.40
C THR A 67 4.97 5.42 0.32
N LEU A 68 5.44 4.24 -0.07
CA LEU A 68 4.60 3.04 -0.15
C LEU A 68 4.07 2.62 1.23
N ALA A 69 4.89 2.70 2.29
CA ALA A 69 4.47 2.43 3.65
C ALA A 69 3.38 3.42 4.13
N PHE A 70 3.50 4.71 3.79
CA PHE A 70 2.48 5.72 4.09
C PHE A 70 1.15 5.43 3.39
N LEU A 71 1.20 5.12 2.09
CA LEU A 71 0.01 4.77 1.31
C LEU A 71 -0.64 3.50 1.85
N ARG A 72 0.16 2.49 2.20
CA ARG A 72 -0.36 1.25 2.79
C ARG A 72 -1.02 1.50 4.15
N ALA A 73 -0.39 2.31 5.01
CA ALA A 73 -0.98 2.70 6.29
C ALA A 73 -2.31 3.46 6.11
N ALA A 74 -2.40 4.34 5.10
CA ALA A 74 -3.63 5.06 4.79
C ALA A 74 -4.73 4.10 4.31
N GLN A 75 -4.38 3.20 3.39
CA GLN A 75 -5.30 2.21 2.84
C GLN A 75 -5.92 1.34 3.94
N LEU A 76 -5.08 0.79 4.83
CA LEU A 76 -5.50 -0.06 5.94
C LEU A 76 -6.28 0.73 7.01
N SER A 77 -5.88 1.98 7.28
CA SER A 77 -6.61 2.84 8.23
C SER A 77 -8.04 3.13 7.78
N ILE A 78 -8.25 3.36 6.48
CA ILE A 78 -9.58 3.56 5.90
C ILE A 78 -10.38 2.26 5.97
N ALA A 79 -9.77 1.13 5.59
CA ALA A 79 -10.43 -0.18 5.62
C ALA A 79 -10.91 -0.59 7.03
N CYS A 80 -10.23 -0.14 8.10
CA CYS A 80 -10.68 -0.40 9.47
C CYS A 80 -11.93 0.40 9.88
N ARG A 81 -12.31 1.45 9.14
CA ARG A 81 -13.35 2.42 9.53
C ARG A 81 -14.46 2.58 8.49
N SER A 82 -14.37 1.87 7.38
CA SER A 82 -15.23 2.02 6.21
C SER A 82 -15.48 0.64 5.57
N PRO A 83 -16.64 0.39 4.94
CA PRO A 83 -16.90 -0.84 4.19
C PRO A 83 -15.89 -1.12 3.06
N GLY A 84 -15.16 -0.09 2.61
CA GLY A 84 -14.14 -0.21 1.57
C GLY A 84 -13.04 0.84 1.68
N THR A 85 -12.00 0.65 0.88
CA THR A 85 -10.85 1.55 0.74
C THR A 85 -10.42 1.60 -0.72
N PHE A 86 -9.53 2.52 -1.07
CA PHE A 86 -9.03 2.68 -2.44
C PHE A 86 -8.20 1.48 -2.89
N ASN A 87 -8.12 1.30 -4.21
CA ASN A 87 -7.26 0.30 -4.83
C ASN A 87 -5.86 0.87 -5.03
N LEU A 88 -4.84 0.17 -4.54
CA LEU A 88 -3.45 0.58 -4.62
C LEU A 88 -2.75 -0.16 -5.77
N ARG A 89 -2.13 0.57 -6.68
CA ARG A 89 -1.29 0.03 -7.74
C ARG A 89 0.15 0.40 -7.48
N VAL A 90 1.02 -0.59 -7.41
CA VAL A 90 2.45 -0.39 -7.14
C VAL A 90 3.23 -0.84 -8.36
N ALA A 91 3.81 0.12 -9.08
CA ALA A 91 4.55 -0.15 -10.31
C ALA A 91 6.06 -0.12 -10.06
N ASN A 92 6.77 -1.22 -10.35
CA ASN A 92 8.22 -1.26 -10.37
C ASN A 92 8.72 -1.31 -11.82
N ARG A 93 9.48 -0.29 -12.22
CA ARG A 93 10.10 -0.24 -13.56
C ARG A 93 11.42 -1.02 -13.54
N ARG A 94 11.49 -2.16 -14.24
CA ARG A 94 12.74 -2.89 -14.41
C ARG A 94 13.63 -2.16 -15.41
N HIS A 95 14.84 -1.83 -14.98
CA HIS A 95 15.89 -1.23 -15.79
C HIS A 95 17.24 -1.82 -15.39
N ALA A 96 18.28 -1.57 -16.20
CA ALA A 96 19.62 -2.16 -15.99
C ALA A 96 20.25 -1.88 -14.62
N GLY A 97 19.77 -0.87 -13.88
CA GLY A 97 20.22 -0.54 -12.53
C GLY A 97 19.52 -1.32 -11.41
N MET A 98 18.52 -2.16 -11.72
CA MET A 98 17.88 -3.04 -10.73
C MET A 98 18.72 -4.29 -10.51
N THR A 99 19.67 -4.20 -9.58
CA THR A 99 20.47 -5.34 -9.14
C THR A 99 19.59 -6.37 -8.41
N PRO A 100 20.03 -7.63 -8.27
CA PRO A 100 19.34 -8.63 -7.46
C PRO A 100 19.02 -8.13 -6.04
N ALA A 101 19.95 -7.43 -5.39
CA ALA A 101 19.73 -6.86 -4.06
C ALA A 101 18.58 -5.82 -4.02
N VAL A 102 18.41 -5.02 -5.09
CA VAL A 102 17.27 -4.10 -5.21
C VAL A 102 15.96 -4.88 -5.35
N MET A 103 15.95 -5.94 -6.14
CA MET A 103 14.79 -6.80 -6.31
C MET A 103 14.42 -7.52 -5.00
N ASP A 104 15.40 -7.98 -4.23
CA ASP A 104 15.19 -8.58 -2.91
C ASP A 104 14.64 -7.55 -1.92
N ASN A 105 15.10 -6.30 -1.99
CA ASN A 105 14.54 -5.23 -1.17
C ASN A 105 13.08 -4.92 -1.53
N ILE A 106 12.76 -4.90 -2.84
CA ILE A 106 11.39 -4.72 -3.31
C ILE A 106 10.50 -5.85 -2.79
N ASN A 107 10.93 -7.10 -2.94
CA ASN A 107 10.18 -8.27 -2.49
C ASN A 107 9.96 -8.25 -0.98
N ARG A 108 11.02 -8.02 -0.19
CA ARG A 108 10.90 -7.89 1.28
C ARG A 108 9.94 -6.78 1.69
N THR A 109 9.94 -5.65 0.98
CA THR A 109 9.02 -4.54 1.23
C THR A 109 7.57 -4.95 0.94
N TYR A 110 7.31 -5.61 -0.18
CA TYR A 110 5.97 -6.07 -0.55
C TYR A 110 5.44 -7.11 0.45
N SER A 111 6.28 -8.06 0.86
CA SER A 111 5.92 -9.05 1.89
C SER A 111 5.67 -8.39 3.25
N ALA A 112 6.52 -7.45 3.68
CA ALA A 112 6.34 -6.75 4.95
C ALA A 112 5.08 -5.85 4.96
N LEU A 113 4.66 -5.36 3.79
CA LEU A 113 3.44 -4.56 3.67
C LEU A 113 2.21 -5.41 3.32
N PHE A 114 2.39 -6.74 3.19
CA PHE A 114 1.35 -7.70 2.85
C PHE A 114 0.58 -7.27 1.59
N LEU A 115 1.34 -6.99 0.52
CA LEU A 115 0.77 -6.49 -0.74
C LEU A 115 0.33 -7.61 -1.68
N TYR A 116 1.04 -8.74 -1.71
CA TYR A 116 0.75 -9.83 -2.64
C TYR A 116 -0.60 -10.50 -2.38
N ASP A 117 -1.01 -10.55 -1.11
CA ASP A 117 -2.18 -11.30 -0.65
C ASP A 117 -3.41 -10.39 -0.38
N ASP A 118 -3.30 -9.08 -0.64
CA ASP A 118 -4.42 -8.16 -0.50
C ASP A 118 -5.06 -7.90 -1.86
N PRO A 119 -6.32 -8.31 -2.10
CA PRO A 119 -6.98 -8.18 -3.40
C PRO A 119 -7.23 -6.72 -3.83
N ARG A 120 -7.05 -5.76 -2.92
CA ARG A 120 -7.15 -4.31 -3.20
C ARG A 120 -5.82 -3.72 -3.65
N VAL A 121 -4.78 -4.55 -3.79
CA VAL A 121 -3.44 -4.14 -4.21
C VAL A 121 -3.04 -4.90 -5.47
N GLU A 122 -2.52 -4.17 -6.44
CA GLU A 122 -1.99 -4.70 -7.68
C GLU A 122 -0.51 -4.34 -7.78
N THR A 123 0.36 -5.33 -7.95
CA THR A 123 1.80 -5.11 -8.16
C THR A 123 2.12 -5.29 -9.64
N LEU A 124 2.70 -4.26 -10.25
CA LEU A 124 2.91 -4.17 -11.69
C LEU A 124 4.40 -4.09 -11.99
N VAL A 125 4.87 -5.01 -12.81
CA VAL A 125 6.23 -4.94 -13.38
C VAL A 125 6.13 -4.21 -14.71
N ILE A 126 6.87 -3.12 -14.85
CA ILE A 126 7.08 -2.44 -16.14
C ILE A 126 8.47 -2.82 -16.60
N ASP A 127 8.58 -3.83 -17.44
CA ASP A 127 9.81 -4.13 -18.16
C ASP A 127 9.75 -3.55 -19.57
N ASN A 128 10.91 -3.18 -20.12
CA ASN A 128 11.01 -2.66 -21.47
C ASN A 128 10.98 -3.82 -22.50
N GLN A 129 10.35 -4.94 -22.17
CA GLN A 129 10.16 -6.12 -23.02
C GLN A 129 8.98 -5.88 -23.97
N TYR A 130 9.08 -4.82 -24.78
CA TYR A 130 8.34 -4.73 -26.04
C TYR A 130 9.38 -4.80 -27.15
N THR A 131 9.71 -6.02 -27.55
CA THR A 131 10.32 -6.36 -28.85
C THR A 131 9.68 -7.63 -29.34
#